data_AF-A0A842TP13-F1
#
_entry.id   AF-A0A842TP13-F1
#
_cell.length_a   1.000
_cell.length_b   1.000
_cell.length_c   1.000
_cell.angle_alpha   90.00
_cell.angle_beta   90.00
_cell.angle_gamma   90.00
#
_symmetry.space_group_name_H-M   'P 1'
#
loop_
_entity.id
_entity.type
_entity.pdbx_description
1 polymer ?
#
loop_
_entity_poly.entity_id
_entity_poly.type
_entity_poly.pdbx_seq_one_letter_code
_entity_poly.pdbx_strand_id
1 'polypeptide(L)'
;MNFSTLFKRQLGLVYQERVEDEKVFITGEGPIISYLVANLCFLGLGTSQGMISFSHDRLVTKKELYGQNLLKQEDEGQPLWLAFKNRVKERFASEDFNINTIEDINSINWDSTIVALNNCNKDPILPQYECPIYLMTSKTAAYIGKEKVKVSESDFNILTPSLSAIAAGMGAQEILRRNLLIKGSEFLSANLEMRYVIQRNNIYKEFVRFSKEHKGIPFDVRVKLGGEKLPAEFEPVYEDVKVFDGIKEKKERRINPNQVILRCQFPEDSYLTRVIFNLLEVLDEGKLDHYKFRDSLIASPFKDTRIEGGKIIDYDIDIPKSLENKKIFFLGVGGIGSWVSLLFSLSNTKNCHFVIDDLDDRVEEHNLNRQILFSHKSIGIPKAIAAKKALEELNPHNKITALEYELEIGTANNILNKEFMTLEDYNREKNNIEYIPGTNIPKNIVCEDMVLANEMKDCDIYIAGPDNIRTRYICSLIGKMCNIPLINAGGEIFEGKVDLFLPDADCYVCRYGEKSKHEEKVVSCTGELPTLSIVTTISIIAGLQSALSLAYLISPDNSDSLHHFMQYYGRYQMLATCHGKGCKHKKKPSCPQHLNLSDIENPFKFF
;
A
#
# COMPACT_ATOMS: atom_id res chain seq x y z
N MET A 1 9.65 -17.59 -25.91
CA MET A 1 9.01 -16.26 -25.76
C MET A 1 9.72 -15.53 -24.64
N ASN A 2 10.11 -14.26 -24.87
CA ASN A 2 10.79 -13.44 -23.86
C ASN A 2 9.81 -13.15 -22.71
N PHE A 3 10.17 -13.38 -21.45
CA PHE A 3 9.28 -13.09 -20.30
C PHE A 3 8.81 -11.62 -20.29
N SER A 4 9.62 -10.70 -20.82
CA SER A 4 9.28 -9.27 -21.00
C SER A 4 8.15 -8.98 -21.99
N THR A 5 7.78 -9.96 -22.82
CA THR A 5 6.68 -9.85 -23.80
C THR A 5 5.35 -10.40 -23.30
N LEU A 6 5.34 -11.23 -22.25
CA LEU A 6 4.10 -11.75 -21.65
C LEU A 6 3.41 -10.71 -20.75
N PHE A 7 4.18 -9.87 -20.07
CA PHE A 7 3.68 -8.74 -19.26
C PHE A 7 3.39 -7.47 -20.09
N LYS A 8 3.39 -7.57 -21.43
CA LYS A 8 3.34 -6.41 -22.34
C LYS A 8 1.93 -5.98 -22.74
N ARG A 9 0.91 -6.21 -21.89
CA ARG A 9 -0.48 -5.83 -22.17
C ARG A 9 -1.04 -4.89 -21.12
N GLN A 10 -0.57 -3.64 -21.17
CA GLN A 10 -1.30 -2.37 -21.26
C GLN A 10 -0.40 -1.27 -20.68
N LEU A 11 -0.07 -0.31 -21.54
CA LEU A 11 0.86 0.78 -21.27
C LEU A 11 0.31 1.67 -20.15
N GLY A 12 1.07 1.86 -19.06
CA GLY A 12 0.74 2.81 -18.00
C GLY A 12 -0.26 2.36 -16.92
N LEU A 13 -0.76 1.12 -16.97
CA LEU A 13 -1.75 0.62 -16.01
C LEU A 13 -1.20 -0.30 -14.94
N VAL A 14 -1.91 -0.28 -13.83
CA VAL A 14 -1.67 -1.08 -12.65
C VAL A 14 -2.11 -2.52 -12.89
N TYR A 15 -1.12 -3.40 -13.06
CA TYR A 15 -1.38 -4.78 -13.44
C TYR A 15 -1.95 -5.61 -12.29
N GLN A 16 -3.22 -6.00 -12.41
CA GLN A 16 -3.77 -7.22 -11.82
C GLN A 16 -4.62 -7.89 -12.88
N GLU A 17 -4.02 -8.79 -13.68
CA GLU A 17 -4.65 -9.54 -14.79
C GLU A 17 -6.11 -9.94 -14.53
N ARG A 18 -6.44 -10.31 -13.30
CA ARG A 18 -7.77 -10.80 -12.95
C ARG A 18 -8.79 -9.75 -12.59
N VAL A 19 -8.39 -8.59 -12.07
CA VAL A 19 -9.32 -7.49 -11.78
C VAL A 19 -9.70 -6.76 -13.07
N GLU A 20 -8.78 -6.76 -14.03
CA GLU A 20 -8.93 -6.15 -15.36
C GLU A 20 -10.04 -6.80 -16.20
N ASP A 21 -10.31 -8.10 -16.02
CA ASP A 21 -11.33 -8.85 -16.78
C ASP A 21 -12.75 -8.76 -16.20
N GLU A 22 -12.93 -8.02 -15.11
CA GLU A 22 -14.17 -8.07 -14.33
C GLU A 22 -15.24 -7.11 -14.84
N LYS A 23 -16.47 -7.61 -14.94
CA LYS A 23 -17.66 -6.79 -15.21
C LYS A 23 -18.25 -6.33 -13.90
N VAL A 24 -18.07 -5.05 -13.61
CA VAL A 24 -18.52 -4.40 -12.39
C VAL A 24 -19.63 -3.41 -12.69
N PHE A 25 -20.79 -3.69 -12.11
CA PHE A 25 -21.88 -2.72 -12.04
C PHE A 25 -21.69 -1.83 -10.80
N ILE A 26 -21.62 -0.50 -11.00
CA ILE A 26 -21.52 0.49 -9.93
C ILE A 26 -22.83 1.28 -9.84
N THR A 27 -23.40 1.32 -8.66
CA THR A 27 -24.64 2.07 -8.39
C THR A 27 -24.56 2.85 -7.09
N GLY A 28 -25.15 4.05 -7.09
CA GLY A 28 -25.38 4.89 -5.92
C GLY A 28 -25.38 6.38 -6.25
N GLU A 29 -25.31 7.21 -5.21
CA GLU A 29 -25.34 8.67 -5.33
C GLU A 29 -24.22 9.36 -4.56
N GLY A 30 -23.96 10.59 -4.96
CA GLY A 30 -23.05 11.49 -4.28
C GLY A 30 -21.62 11.39 -4.78
N PRO A 31 -20.79 12.35 -4.36
CA PRO A 31 -19.45 12.53 -4.88
C PRO A 31 -18.45 11.46 -4.44
N ILE A 32 -18.80 10.59 -3.48
CA ILE A 32 -17.95 9.43 -3.15
C ILE A 32 -17.73 8.50 -4.34
N ILE A 33 -18.71 8.43 -5.24
CA ILE A 33 -18.65 7.57 -6.42
C ILE A 33 -17.53 7.99 -7.33
N SER A 34 -17.29 9.30 -7.52
CA SER A 34 -16.20 9.75 -8.37
C SER A 34 -14.84 9.33 -7.81
N TYR A 35 -14.64 9.43 -6.50
CA TYR A 35 -13.44 8.95 -5.83
C TYR A 35 -13.27 7.43 -5.94
N LEU A 36 -14.31 6.67 -5.62
CA LEU A 36 -14.27 5.22 -5.69
C LEU A 36 -13.97 4.76 -7.12
N VAL A 37 -14.72 5.27 -8.11
CA VAL A 37 -14.53 4.92 -9.53
C VAL A 37 -13.12 5.28 -9.99
N ALA A 38 -12.62 6.47 -9.65
CA ALA A 38 -11.25 6.84 -9.99
C ALA A 38 -10.24 5.83 -9.45
N ASN A 39 -10.34 5.50 -8.16
CA ASN A 39 -9.47 4.51 -7.51
C ASN A 39 -9.62 3.11 -8.14
N LEU A 40 -10.82 2.66 -8.48
CA LEU A 40 -11.05 1.38 -9.16
C LEU A 40 -10.43 1.37 -10.57
N CYS A 41 -10.57 2.44 -11.34
CA CYS A 41 -9.91 2.58 -12.64
C CYS A 41 -8.37 2.51 -12.50
N PHE A 42 -7.82 3.15 -11.47
CA PHE A 42 -6.39 3.06 -11.13
C PHE A 42 -5.96 1.66 -10.68
N LEU A 43 -6.88 0.78 -10.29
CA LEU A 43 -6.59 -0.62 -9.99
C LEU A 43 -6.73 -1.54 -11.22
N GLY A 44 -6.97 -0.97 -12.40
CA GLY A 44 -7.13 -1.71 -13.65
C GLY A 44 -8.57 -2.13 -13.96
N LEU A 45 -9.58 -1.74 -13.19
CA LEU A 45 -10.97 -2.08 -13.53
C LEU A 45 -11.46 -1.33 -14.76
N GLY A 46 -12.14 -2.07 -15.64
CA GLY A 46 -12.79 -1.52 -16.83
C GLY A 46 -11.90 -1.41 -18.06
N THR A 47 -10.82 -2.17 -18.16
CA THR A 47 -9.91 -2.27 -19.33
C THR A 47 -10.53 -3.13 -20.45
N SER A 48 -9.76 -3.57 -21.45
CA SER A 48 -10.27 -4.19 -22.70
C SER A 48 -11.21 -5.37 -22.48
N GLN A 49 -11.04 -6.07 -21.37
CA GLN A 49 -11.78 -7.28 -21.05
C GLN A 49 -12.83 -7.05 -19.95
N GLY A 50 -12.57 -6.13 -19.02
CA GLY A 50 -13.50 -5.72 -17.97
C GLY A 50 -14.47 -4.63 -18.42
N MET A 51 -15.39 -4.28 -17.53
CA MET A 51 -16.36 -3.22 -17.81
C MET A 51 -16.80 -2.56 -16.50
N ILE A 52 -16.75 -1.23 -16.45
CA ILE A 52 -17.43 -0.46 -15.40
C ILE A 52 -18.71 0.10 -15.98
N SER A 53 -19.83 -0.19 -15.34
CA SER A 53 -21.10 0.32 -15.80
C SER A 53 -21.88 1.03 -14.70
N PHE A 54 -22.49 2.15 -15.08
CA PHE A 54 -23.30 2.97 -14.20
C PHE A 54 -24.79 2.64 -14.37
N SER A 55 -25.54 2.74 -13.27
CA SER A 55 -26.98 2.45 -13.22
C SER A 55 -27.87 3.45 -13.97
N HIS A 56 -27.38 4.66 -14.22
CA HIS A 56 -28.07 5.69 -14.98
C HIS A 56 -27.09 6.77 -15.44
N ASP A 57 -27.52 7.59 -16.40
CA ASP A 57 -26.80 8.81 -16.78
C ASP A 57 -26.85 9.82 -15.63
N ARG A 58 -25.70 10.01 -14.99
CA ARG A 58 -25.47 11.01 -13.96
C ARG A 58 -24.52 12.07 -14.52
N LEU A 59 -24.81 13.35 -14.31
CA LEU A 59 -23.92 14.43 -14.73
C LEU A 59 -22.86 14.72 -13.67
N VAL A 60 -21.66 15.12 -14.12
CA VAL A 60 -20.60 15.64 -13.26
C VAL A 60 -21.04 16.97 -12.65
N THR A 61 -20.98 17.05 -11.33
CA THR A 61 -21.32 18.24 -10.55
C THR A 61 -20.06 18.92 -10.01
N LYS A 62 -20.13 20.22 -9.66
CA LYS A 62 -19.02 20.94 -9.00
C LYS A 62 -18.48 20.22 -7.76
N LYS A 63 -19.34 19.56 -6.98
CA LYS A 63 -18.94 18.80 -5.78
C LYS A 63 -18.08 17.58 -6.12
N GLU A 64 -18.20 17.01 -7.32
CA GLU A 64 -17.40 15.85 -7.77
C GLU A 64 -16.03 16.24 -8.32
N LEU A 65 -15.88 17.51 -8.71
CA LEU A 65 -14.63 18.06 -9.24
C LEU A 65 -13.69 18.49 -8.11
N TYR A 66 -14.22 18.79 -6.93
CA TYR A 66 -13.42 19.18 -5.78
C TYR A 66 -12.56 18.00 -5.30
N GLY A 67 -11.24 18.20 -5.26
CA GLY A 67 -10.29 17.21 -4.75
C GLY A 67 -10.17 15.94 -5.59
N GLN A 68 -10.53 15.94 -6.88
CA GLN A 68 -10.45 14.76 -7.73
C GLN A 68 -9.09 14.60 -8.43
N ASN A 69 -8.70 13.36 -8.73
CA ASN A 69 -7.46 13.03 -9.46
C ASN A 69 -7.65 12.87 -10.98
N LEU A 70 -8.85 12.49 -11.43
CA LEU A 70 -9.12 12.26 -12.86
C LEU A 70 -10.00 13.33 -13.48
N LEU A 71 -11.10 13.70 -12.81
CA LEU A 71 -12.03 14.70 -13.33
C LEU A 71 -11.43 16.11 -13.26
N LYS A 72 -11.67 16.91 -14.29
CA LYS A 72 -11.21 18.30 -14.41
C LYS A 72 -12.40 19.25 -14.50
N GLN A 73 -12.14 20.54 -14.31
CA GLN A 73 -13.16 21.60 -14.37
C GLN A 73 -14.02 21.57 -15.65
N GLU A 74 -13.42 21.26 -16.80
CA GLU A 74 -14.11 21.17 -18.11
C GLU A 74 -15.04 19.95 -18.25
N ASP A 75 -15.02 19.02 -17.29
CA ASP A 75 -15.93 17.86 -17.28
C ASP A 75 -17.30 18.20 -16.66
N GLU A 76 -17.47 19.39 -16.05
CA GLU A 76 -18.74 19.81 -15.44
C GLU A 76 -19.91 19.70 -16.44
N GLY A 77 -21.00 19.06 -16.02
CA GLY A 77 -22.20 18.88 -16.84
C GLY A 77 -22.12 17.77 -17.89
N GLN A 78 -20.96 17.12 -18.08
CA GLN A 78 -20.87 15.91 -18.90
C GLN A 78 -21.42 14.68 -18.16
N PRO A 79 -21.89 13.64 -18.87
CA PRO A 79 -22.15 12.34 -18.25
C PRO A 79 -20.89 11.81 -17.54
N LEU A 80 -21.04 11.43 -16.27
CA LEU A 80 -19.95 11.01 -15.38
C LEU A 80 -19.14 9.85 -15.97
N TRP A 81 -19.84 8.85 -16.54
CA TRP A 81 -19.20 7.70 -17.19
C TRP A 81 -18.36 8.14 -18.40
N LEU A 82 -18.83 9.11 -19.17
CA LEU A 82 -18.15 9.62 -20.36
C LEU A 82 -16.91 10.44 -19.96
N ALA A 83 -17.04 11.28 -18.94
CA ALA A 83 -15.93 12.05 -18.39
C ALA A 83 -14.81 11.10 -17.90
N PHE A 84 -15.14 10.07 -17.11
CA PHE A 84 -14.15 9.08 -16.69
C PHE A 84 -13.53 8.32 -17.86
N LYS A 85 -14.33 7.88 -18.84
CA LYS A 85 -13.83 7.22 -20.05
C LYS A 85 -12.77 8.07 -20.75
N ASN A 86 -13.04 9.36 -20.94
CA ASN A 86 -12.11 10.28 -21.59
C ASN A 86 -10.85 10.51 -20.76
N ARG A 87 -10.96 10.70 -19.44
CA ARG A 87 -9.82 10.99 -18.56
C ARG A 87 -8.90 9.81 -18.37
N VAL A 88 -9.46 8.61 -18.27
CA VAL A 88 -8.70 7.37 -18.20
C VAL A 88 -7.97 7.14 -19.52
N LYS A 89 -8.62 7.34 -20.68
CA LYS A 89 -7.96 7.30 -21.99
C LYS A 89 -6.81 8.31 -22.09
N GLU A 90 -7.02 9.54 -21.62
CA GLU A 90 -5.99 10.59 -21.61
C GLU A 90 -4.80 10.21 -20.71
N ARG A 91 -5.08 9.69 -19.51
CA ARG A 91 -4.07 9.41 -18.48
C ARG A 91 -3.22 8.19 -18.80
N PHE A 92 -3.85 7.12 -19.26
CA PHE A 92 -3.19 5.82 -19.49
C PHE A 92 -2.89 5.55 -20.97
N ALA A 93 -3.25 6.47 -21.88
CA ALA A 93 -3.04 6.31 -23.32
C ALA A 93 -3.61 4.98 -23.88
N SER A 94 -4.72 4.51 -23.30
CA SER A 94 -5.37 3.24 -23.65
C SER A 94 -6.79 3.49 -24.17
N GLU A 95 -7.08 2.99 -25.38
CA GLU A 95 -8.44 3.03 -25.97
C GLU A 95 -9.35 1.94 -25.42
N ASP A 96 -8.78 1.01 -24.65
CA ASP A 96 -9.39 -0.25 -24.26
C ASP A 96 -10.35 -0.11 -23.07
N PHE A 97 -10.61 1.10 -22.56
CA PHE A 97 -11.50 1.25 -21.41
C PHE A 97 -12.98 1.18 -21.78
N ASN A 98 -13.66 0.20 -21.19
CA ASN A 98 -15.10 -0.01 -21.30
C ASN A 98 -15.80 0.56 -20.06
N ILE A 99 -16.00 1.88 -20.09
CA ILE A 99 -16.81 2.61 -19.09
C ILE A 99 -18.10 3.10 -19.77
N ASN A 100 -19.26 2.68 -19.23
CA ASN A 100 -20.54 2.74 -19.93
C ASN A 100 -21.70 3.10 -18.98
N THR A 101 -22.82 3.48 -19.57
CA THR A 101 -24.14 3.51 -18.95
C THR A 101 -24.96 2.33 -19.47
N ILE A 102 -25.87 1.78 -18.65
CA ILE A 102 -26.74 0.67 -19.05
C ILE A 102 -28.20 1.14 -19.03
N GLU A 103 -28.91 0.86 -20.10
CA GLU A 103 -30.35 1.16 -20.22
C GLU A 103 -31.24 0.04 -19.64
N ASP A 104 -30.79 -1.24 -19.68
CA ASP A 104 -31.48 -2.39 -19.06
C ASP A 104 -30.52 -3.31 -18.29
N ILE A 105 -30.57 -3.21 -16.96
CA ILE A 105 -29.70 -3.95 -16.03
C ILE A 105 -29.85 -5.48 -16.12
N ASN A 106 -31.02 -5.97 -16.58
CA ASN A 106 -31.33 -7.41 -16.66
C ASN A 106 -30.75 -8.07 -17.92
N SER A 107 -30.32 -7.27 -18.90
CA SER A 107 -29.80 -7.77 -20.17
C SER A 107 -28.33 -8.21 -20.11
N ILE A 108 -27.62 -7.88 -19.03
CA ILE A 108 -26.18 -8.11 -18.89
C ILE A 108 -25.92 -9.09 -17.75
N ASN A 109 -25.10 -10.11 -18.04
CA ASN A 109 -24.59 -11.03 -17.03
C ASN A 109 -23.31 -10.42 -16.41
N TRP A 110 -23.39 -10.09 -15.12
CA TRP A 110 -22.32 -9.41 -14.36
C TRP A 110 -21.53 -10.43 -13.56
N ASP A 111 -20.19 -10.30 -13.50
CA ASP A 111 -19.37 -11.16 -12.63
C ASP A 111 -19.28 -10.57 -11.20
N SER A 112 -19.56 -9.28 -11.01
CA SER A 112 -19.64 -8.63 -9.70
C SER A 112 -20.51 -7.37 -9.69
N THR A 113 -21.21 -7.14 -8.58
CA THR A 113 -22.00 -5.92 -8.34
C THR A 113 -21.39 -5.13 -7.19
N ILE A 114 -20.92 -3.91 -7.47
CA ILE A 114 -20.47 -2.94 -6.46
C ILE A 114 -21.58 -1.93 -6.19
N VAL A 115 -21.96 -1.83 -4.92
CA VAL A 115 -22.92 -0.85 -4.46
C VAL A 115 -22.17 0.21 -3.65
N ALA A 116 -22.04 1.40 -4.22
CA ALA A 116 -21.24 2.50 -3.68
C ALA A 116 -22.16 3.57 -3.11
N LEU A 117 -22.32 3.62 -1.78
CA LEU A 117 -23.36 4.45 -1.16
C LEU A 117 -22.76 5.57 -0.30
N ASN A 118 -23.09 6.81 -0.64
CA ASN A 118 -22.93 7.92 0.30
C ASN A 118 -24.17 8.04 1.20
N ASN A 119 -25.40 8.04 0.64
CA ASN A 119 -26.62 8.38 1.39
C ASN A 119 -27.94 7.73 0.91
N CYS A 120 -27.93 6.73 0.01
CA CYS A 120 -29.20 6.21 -0.50
C CYS A 120 -29.91 5.30 0.52
N ASN A 121 -30.99 5.80 1.13
CA ASN A 121 -31.93 4.97 1.89
C ASN A 121 -32.70 3.98 1.01
N LYS A 122 -32.70 4.16 -0.31
CA LYS A 122 -33.30 3.21 -1.28
C LYS A 122 -32.30 2.15 -1.67
N ASP A 123 -32.72 0.90 -1.66
CA ASP A 123 -31.90 -0.19 -2.18
C ASP A 123 -31.79 -0.04 -3.69
N PRO A 124 -30.58 -0.17 -4.26
CA PRO A 124 -30.44 -0.16 -5.70
C PRO A 124 -31.25 -1.32 -6.29
N ILE A 125 -31.82 -1.10 -7.47
CA ILE A 125 -32.40 -2.19 -8.25
C ILE A 125 -31.22 -3.04 -8.73
N LEU A 126 -31.11 -4.27 -8.21
CA LEU A 126 -30.05 -5.20 -8.57
C LEU A 126 -30.65 -6.39 -9.35
N PRO A 127 -29.87 -7.05 -10.22
CA PRO A 127 -30.27 -8.32 -10.83
C PRO A 127 -30.58 -9.37 -9.75
N GLN A 128 -31.62 -10.19 -9.97
CA GLN A 128 -32.19 -11.11 -8.97
C GLN A 128 -31.24 -12.19 -8.42
N TYR A 129 -30.04 -12.37 -8.99
CA TYR A 129 -29.16 -13.52 -8.72
C TYR A 129 -27.76 -13.15 -8.24
N GLU A 130 -27.45 -11.87 -8.02
CA GLU A 130 -26.12 -11.42 -7.63
C GLU A 130 -26.00 -11.05 -6.15
N CYS A 131 -24.86 -11.37 -5.54
CA CYS A 131 -24.54 -10.91 -4.18
C CYS A 131 -23.87 -9.54 -4.28
N PRO A 132 -24.41 -8.44 -3.73
CA PRO A 132 -23.73 -7.15 -3.77
C PRO A 132 -22.46 -7.13 -2.91
N ILE A 133 -21.51 -6.28 -3.30
CA ILE A 133 -20.42 -5.79 -2.45
C ILE A 133 -20.78 -4.34 -2.10
N TYR A 134 -21.15 -4.08 -0.86
CA TYR A 134 -21.36 -2.73 -0.38
C TYR A 134 -20.02 -2.10 -0.06
N LEU A 135 -19.67 -1.03 -0.78
CA LEU A 135 -18.52 -0.18 -0.51
C LEU A 135 -19.04 1.17 -0.03
N MET A 136 -18.64 1.55 1.17
CA MET A 136 -19.08 2.80 1.79
C MET A 136 -17.92 3.48 2.48
N THR A 137 -17.96 4.81 2.54
CA THR A 137 -17.03 5.60 3.34
C THR A 137 -17.79 6.65 4.12
N SER A 138 -17.47 6.83 5.39
CA SER A 138 -17.84 7.99 6.18
C SER A 138 -16.68 9.01 6.18
N LYS A 139 -16.77 10.05 7.01
CA LYS A 139 -15.68 11.01 7.25
C LYS A 139 -14.38 10.32 7.69
N THR A 140 -14.47 9.17 8.35
CA THR A 140 -13.38 8.58 9.13
C THR A 140 -13.23 7.07 8.95
N ALA A 141 -14.23 6.39 8.39
CA ALA A 141 -14.17 4.94 8.17
C ALA A 141 -14.58 4.52 6.77
N ALA A 142 -13.97 3.45 6.28
CA ALA A 142 -14.38 2.72 5.10
C ALA A 142 -15.01 1.39 5.51
N TYR A 143 -16.05 0.96 4.81
CA TYR A 143 -16.76 -0.28 5.02
C TYR A 143 -16.83 -1.07 3.72
N ILE A 144 -16.57 -2.37 3.83
CA ILE A 144 -16.86 -3.36 2.81
C ILE A 144 -17.68 -4.49 3.43
N GLY A 145 -18.75 -4.92 2.76
CA GLY A 145 -19.50 -6.08 3.23
C GLY A 145 -20.67 -6.48 2.34
N LYS A 146 -21.35 -7.56 2.75
CA LYS A 146 -22.57 -8.06 2.09
C LYS A 146 -23.85 -7.33 2.52
N GLU A 147 -23.78 -6.55 3.59
CA GLU A 147 -24.92 -5.83 4.14
C GLU A 147 -24.81 -4.33 3.88
N LYS A 148 -25.93 -3.69 3.59
CA LYS A 148 -25.99 -2.24 3.44
C LYS A 148 -25.89 -1.57 4.79
N VAL A 149 -24.90 -0.70 4.95
CA VAL A 149 -24.79 0.18 6.12
C VAL A 149 -25.37 1.55 5.76
N LYS A 150 -25.77 2.34 6.76
CA LYS A 150 -26.21 3.72 6.58
C LYS A 150 -25.17 4.67 7.16
N VAL A 151 -24.79 5.68 6.40
CA VAL A 151 -23.92 6.79 6.83
C VAL A 151 -24.78 8.07 6.85
N SER A 152 -24.53 8.97 7.78
CA SER A 152 -25.22 10.27 7.86
C SER A 152 -24.66 11.26 6.82
N GLU A 153 -25.52 12.12 6.30
CA GLU A 153 -25.14 13.15 5.32
C GLU A 153 -24.01 14.05 5.86
N SER A 154 -22.95 14.24 5.08
CA SER A 154 -21.91 15.23 5.38
C SER A 154 -21.44 15.92 4.09
N ASP A 155 -21.27 17.23 4.16
CA ASP A 155 -20.52 18.01 3.17
C ASP A 155 -19.02 17.75 3.38
N PHE A 156 -18.28 17.58 2.28
CA PHE A 156 -16.86 17.23 2.35
C PHE A 156 -16.05 18.29 3.08
N ASN A 157 -15.18 17.87 4.00
CA ASN A 157 -13.93 18.58 4.25
C ASN A 157 -12.70 17.68 4.61
N ILE A 158 -12.78 16.43 4.15
CA ILE A 158 -11.74 15.39 3.93
C ILE A 158 -11.16 14.53 5.07
N LEU A 159 -11.64 13.28 5.06
CA LEU A 159 -10.80 12.07 4.91
C LEU A 159 -11.38 11.07 3.87
N THR A 160 -12.13 11.52 2.85
CA THR A 160 -12.83 10.65 1.88
C THR A 160 -11.99 10.04 0.76
N PRO A 161 -10.98 10.70 0.14
CA PRO A 161 -10.17 10.07 -0.91
C PRO A 161 -9.35 8.90 -0.36
N SER A 162 -8.72 9.08 0.79
CA SER A 162 -7.92 8.04 1.46
C SER A 162 -8.77 6.83 1.85
N LEU A 163 -9.96 7.08 2.41
CA LEU A 163 -10.92 6.01 2.74
C LEU A 163 -11.53 5.36 1.49
N SER A 164 -11.69 6.12 0.40
CA SER A 164 -12.13 5.58 -0.90
C SER A 164 -11.08 4.67 -1.51
N ALA A 165 -9.79 5.00 -1.36
CA ALA A 165 -8.69 4.14 -1.79
C ALA A 165 -8.69 2.82 -1.01
N ILE A 166 -8.90 2.88 0.32
CA ILE A 166 -9.09 1.67 1.15
C ILE A 166 -10.29 0.86 0.67
N ALA A 167 -11.45 1.50 0.48
CA ALA A 167 -12.68 0.84 0.03
C ALA A 167 -12.51 0.22 -1.37
N ALA A 168 -11.87 0.92 -2.30
CA ALA A 168 -11.60 0.45 -3.66
C ALA A 168 -10.67 -0.76 -3.65
N GLY A 169 -9.55 -0.69 -2.92
CA GLY A 169 -8.61 -1.80 -2.84
C GLY A 169 -9.21 -3.03 -2.14
N MET A 170 -9.96 -2.84 -1.06
CA MET A 170 -10.69 -3.94 -0.41
C MET A 170 -11.80 -4.50 -1.32
N GLY A 171 -12.49 -3.65 -2.07
CA GLY A 171 -13.53 -4.02 -3.03
C GLY A 171 -12.97 -4.85 -4.17
N ALA A 172 -11.87 -4.40 -4.79
CA ALA A 172 -11.16 -5.16 -5.81
C ALA A 172 -10.70 -6.52 -5.28
N GLN A 173 -10.20 -6.58 -4.04
CA GLN A 173 -9.84 -7.85 -3.38
C GLN A 173 -11.05 -8.76 -3.13
N GLU A 174 -12.24 -8.21 -2.85
CA GLU A 174 -13.45 -8.99 -2.67
C GLU A 174 -14.01 -9.51 -4.00
N ILE A 175 -13.93 -8.72 -5.08
CA ILE A 175 -14.21 -9.17 -6.45
C ILE A 175 -13.28 -10.32 -6.79
N LEU A 176 -11.97 -10.11 -6.64
CA LEU A 176 -10.97 -11.15 -6.80
C LEU A 176 -11.32 -12.38 -5.98
N ARG A 177 -11.72 -12.23 -4.72
CA ARG A 177 -12.03 -13.37 -3.85
C ARG A 177 -13.22 -14.18 -4.35
N ARG A 178 -14.25 -13.50 -4.86
CA ARG A 178 -15.42 -14.16 -5.47
C ARG A 178 -15.03 -14.87 -6.76
N ASN A 179 -14.07 -14.31 -7.50
CA ASN A 179 -13.47 -14.83 -8.73
C ASN A 179 -12.08 -15.44 -8.55
N LEU A 180 -11.71 -15.88 -7.33
CA LEU A 180 -10.43 -16.56 -7.03
C LEU A 180 -10.45 -17.99 -7.60
N LEU A 181 -11.28 -18.19 -8.62
CA LEU A 181 -11.57 -19.31 -9.46
C LEU A 181 -11.29 -18.86 -10.92
N ILE A 182 -10.02 -18.64 -11.26
CA ILE A 182 -9.42 -18.32 -12.59
C ILE A 182 -10.24 -18.88 -13.76
N LYS A 183 -10.37 -18.09 -14.81
CA LYS A 183 -10.72 -18.58 -16.14
C LYS A 183 -9.40 -18.84 -16.89
N GLY A 184 -9.15 -20.11 -17.22
CA GLY A 184 -7.80 -20.59 -17.58
C GLY A 184 -7.51 -20.65 -19.07
N SER A 185 -7.71 -19.58 -19.83
CA SER A 185 -7.50 -19.65 -21.28
C SER A 185 -6.08 -19.31 -21.77
N GLU A 186 -5.21 -18.70 -20.96
CA GLU A 186 -3.89 -18.27 -21.49
C GLU A 186 -2.65 -18.79 -20.72
N PHE A 187 -2.78 -19.28 -19.48
CA PHE A 187 -1.61 -19.60 -18.65
C PHE A 187 -1.19 -21.08 -18.61
N LEU A 188 -2.04 -22.02 -19.07
CA LEU A 188 -1.93 -23.44 -18.67
C LEU A 188 -1.76 -24.45 -19.79
N SER A 189 -1.35 -24.03 -20.99
CA SER A 189 -1.10 -24.97 -22.11
C SER A 189 0.23 -25.74 -22.00
N ALA A 190 0.86 -25.80 -20.83
CA ALA A 190 2.10 -26.54 -20.61
C ALA A 190 2.11 -27.15 -19.20
N ASN A 191 2.51 -28.42 -19.10
CA ASN A 191 2.74 -29.18 -17.87
C ASN A 191 3.53 -28.35 -16.83
N LEU A 192 2.81 -27.64 -15.96
CA LEU A 192 3.37 -26.73 -14.96
C LEU A 192 3.52 -27.47 -13.62
N GLU A 193 4.77 -27.62 -13.18
CA GLU A 193 5.11 -28.08 -11.84
C GLU A 193 5.21 -26.85 -10.91
N MET A 194 4.40 -26.78 -9.86
CA MET A 194 4.55 -25.74 -8.82
C MET A 194 5.41 -26.26 -7.68
N ARG A 195 6.36 -25.44 -7.23
CA ARG A 195 7.22 -25.75 -6.06
C ARG A 195 7.07 -24.67 -4.99
N TYR A 196 6.70 -25.07 -3.78
CA TYR A 196 6.56 -24.19 -2.63
C TYR A 196 7.54 -24.60 -1.53
N VAL A 197 8.37 -23.68 -1.04
CA VAL A 197 9.21 -23.93 0.14
C VAL A 197 8.40 -23.61 1.40
N ILE A 198 8.21 -24.59 2.27
CA ILE A 198 7.50 -24.44 3.54
C ILE A 198 8.52 -24.42 4.67
N GLN A 199 8.47 -23.38 5.52
CA GLN A 199 9.43 -23.17 6.61
C GLN A 199 8.73 -23.12 7.98
N ARG A 200 9.04 -24.08 8.87
CA ARG A 200 8.55 -24.13 10.27
C ARG A 200 9.43 -25.05 11.13
N ASN A 201 9.59 -24.76 12.42
CA ASN A 201 10.32 -25.63 13.35
C ASN A 201 9.84 -27.09 13.31
N ASN A 202 10.78 -28.02 13.12
CA ASN A 202 10.56 -29.47 13.07
C ASN A 202 9.51 -29.93 12.03
N ILE A 203 9.19 -29.15 11.01
CA ILE A 203 8.15 -29.48 10.02
C ILE A 203 8.37 -30.85 9.35
N TYR A 204 9.61 -31.19 9.05
CA TYR A 204 9.94 -32.48 8.43
C TYR A 204 9.66 -33.65 9.39
N LYS A 205 9.92 -33.47 10.70
CA LYS A 205 9.64 -34.50 11.71
C LYS A 205 8.14 -34.69 11.91
N GLU A 206 7.39 -33.59 12.01
CA GLU A 206 5.93 -33.62 12.14
C GLU A 206 5.27 -34.26 10.92
N PHE A 207 5.76 -33.95 9.71
CA PHE A 207 5.33 -34.61 8.48
C PHE A 207 5.55 -36.13 8.53
N VAL A 208 6.76 -36.58 8.87
CA VAL A 208 7.09 -38.02 8.95
C VAL A 208 6.20 -38.73 9.96
N ARG A 209 5.89 -38.08 11.08
CA ARG A 209 4.95 -38.60 12.07
C ARG A 209 3.53 -38.71 11.50
N PHE A 210 3.00 -37.63 10.95
CA PHE A 210 1.64 -37.59 10.40
C PHE A 210 1.43 -38.61 9.27
N SER A 211 2.41 -38.72 8.35
CA SER A 211 2.38 -39.68 7.24
C SER A 211 2.30 -41.13 7.73
N LYS A 212 3.04 -41.48 8.80
CA LYS A 212 2.97 -42.81 9.43
C LYS A 212 1.59 -43.09 10.04
N GLU A 213 0.98 -42.09 10.67
CA GLU A 213 -0.29 -42.22 11.37
C GLU A 213 -1.50 -42.26 10.41
N HIS A 214 -1.48 -41.48 9.31
CA HIS A 214 -2.67 -41.22 8.49
C HIS A 214 -2.55 -41.62 7.00
N LYS A 215 -1.47 -42.31 6.59
CA LYS A 215 -1.22 -42.77 5.20
C LYS A 215 -1.51 -41.69 4.14
N GLY A 216 -1.01 -40.49 4.34
CA GLY A 216 -1.24 -39.38 3.42
C GLY A 216 -0.38 -38.17 3.71
N ILE A 217 -0.48 -37.20 2.80
CA ILE A 217 0.17 -35.90 2.91
C ILE A 217 -0.67 -35.01 3.83
N PRO A 218 -0.09 -34.34 4.84
CA PRO A 218 -0.83 -33.49 5.79
C PRO A 218 -1.42 -32.21 5.16
N PHE A 219 -1.19 -32.01 3.87
CA PHE A 219 -1.60 -30.86 3.11
C PHE A 219 -2.60 -31.32 2.06
N ASP A 220 -3.80 -30.76 2.10
CA ASP A 220 -4.77 -30.94 1.03
C ASP A 220 -4.63 -29.78 0.06
N VAL A 221 -4.21 -30.04 -1.18
CA VAL A 221 -4.12 -29.03 -2.22
C VAL A 221 -5.27 -29.30 -3.18
N ARG A 222 -6.32 -28.49 -3.12
CA ARG A 222 -7.49 -28.66 -4.01
C ARG A 222 -7.47 -27.63 -5.12
N VAL A 223 -7.79 -28.09 -6.32
CA VAL A 223 -8.18 -27.22 -7.42
C VAL A 223 -9.69 -27.25 -7.55
N LYS A 224 -10.29 -26.10 -7.79
CA LYS A 224 -11.66 -26.05 -8.31
C LYS A 224 -11.47 -25.80 -9.81
N LEU A 225 -12.06 -26.54 -10.74
CA LEU A 225 -13.35 -27.22 -10.80
C LEU A 225 -13.40 -28.59 -10.13
N GLY A 226 -14.59 -28.96 -9.64
CA GLY A 226 -14.82 -30.26 -9.01
C GLY A 226 -14.29 -30.40 -7.58
N GLY A 227 -13.37 -29.55 -7.11
CA GLY A 227 -12.78 -29.67 -5.77
C GLY A 227 -11.80 -30.84 -5.66
N GLU A 228 -11.19 -31.21 -6.79
CA GLU A 228 -10.29 -32.34 -6.90
C GLU A 228 -8.98 -32.08 -6.16
N LYS A 229 -8.48 -33.13 -5.51
CA LYS A 229 -7.20 -33.11 -4.81
C LYS A 229 -6.08 -33.22 -5.85
N LEU A 230 -5.14 -32.28 -5.82
CA LEU A 230 -3.94 -32.37 -6.64
C LEU A 230 -3.00 -33.44 -6.09
N PRO A 231 -2.30 -34.17 -6.97
CA PRO A 231 -1.12 -34.90 -6.58
C PRO A 231 -0.08 -33.89 -6.07
N ALA A 232 0.35 -34.12 -4.83
CA ALA A 232 1.35 -33.33 -4.16
C ALA A 232 2.49 -34.26 -3.75
N GLU A 233 3.72 -33.78 -3.76
CA GLU A 233 4.90 -34.51 -3.29
C GLU A 233 5.74 -33.62 -2.39
N PHE A 234 6.38 -34.23 -1.40
CA PHE A 234 7.25 -33.53 -0.46
C PHE A 234 8.69 -33.90 -0.72
N GLU A 235 9.55 -32.89 -0.77
CA GLU A 235 11.00 -33.06 -0.86
C GLU A 235 11.69 -32.38 0.30
N PRO A 236 12.69 -33.04 0.91
CA PRO A 236 13.50 -32.42 1.95
C PRO A 236 14.32 -31.27 1.37
N VAL A 237 14.38 -30.14 2.09
CA VAL A 237 15.37 -29.11 1.79
C VAL A 237 16.69 -29.51 2.42
N TYR A 238 17.76 -29.43 1.63
CA TYR A 238 19.10 -29.72 2.08
C TYR A 238 19.88 -28.42 2.27
N GLU A 239 20.57 -28.30 3.40
CA GLU A 239 21.46 -27.20 3.73
C GLU A 239 22.90 -27.70 3.89
N ASP A 240 23.86 -26.88 3.50
CA ASP A 240 25.27 -27.16 3.73
C ASP A 240 25.66 -26.65 5.12
N VAL A 241 26.02 -27.57 6.00
CA VAL A 241 26.46 -27.29 7.36
C VAL A 241 27.97 -27.49 7.43
N LYS A 242 28.66 -26.53 8.06
CA LYS A 242 30.08 -26.65 8.36
C LYS A 242 30.23 -27.51 9.62
N VAL A 243 30.93 -28.63 9.48
CA VAL A 243 31.22 -29.54 10.59
C VAL A 243 32.73 -29.60 10.78
N PHE A 244 33.16 -29.46 12.03
CA PHE A 244 34.58 -29.51 12.38
C PHE A 244 34.90 -30.90 12.93
N ASP A 245 35.77 -31.62 12.23
CA ASP A 245 36.34 -32.88 12.72
C ASP A 245 37.74 -32.58 13.29
N GLY A 246 37.79 -32.30 14.59
CA GLY A 246 38.96 -31.75 15.26
C GLY A 246 39.32 -30.36 14.74
N ILE A 247 40.33 -30.27 13.87
CA ILE A 247 40.90 -29.00 13.35
C ILE A 247 40.47 -28.73 11.89
N LYS A 248 39.91 -29.72 11.18
CA LYS A 248 39.53 -29.56 9.77
C LYS A 248 38.05 -29.24 9.62
N GLU A 249 37.75 -28.12 8.94
CA GLU A 249 36.39 -27.79 8.50
C GLU A 249 36.00 -28.67 7.30
N LYS A 250 34.88 -29.36 7.41
CA LYS A 250 34.27 -30.14 6.34
C LYS A 250 32.85 -29.63 6.10
N LYS A 251 32.47 -29.44 4.84
CA LYS A 251 31.08 -29.18 4.46
C LYS A 251 30.32 -30.50 4.43
N GLU A 252 29.26 -30.61 5.22
CA GLU A 252 28.31 -31.72 5.21
C GLU A 252 26.94 -31.22 4.79
N ARG A 253 26.29 -31.93 3.87
CA ARG A 253 24.92 -31.62 3.45
C ARG A 253 23.95 -32.29 4.42
N ARG A 254 23.15 -31.52 5.15
CA ARG A 254 22.15 -32.01 6.11
C ARG A 254 20.74 -31.62 5.66
N ILE A 255 19.76 -32.42 6.05
CA ILE A 255 18.35 -32.05 5.84
C ILE A 255 18.04 -30.92 6.81
N ASN A 256 17.51 -29.81 6.31
CA ASN A 256 16.96 -28.76 7.15
C ASN A 256 15.64 -29.27 7.73
N PRO A 257 15.57 -29.60 9.04
CA PRO A 257 14.36 -30.17 9.63
C PRO A 257 13.20 -29.18 9.66
N ASN A 258 13.48 -27.91 9.39
CA ASN A 258 12.55 -26.81 9.43
C ASN A 258 12.09 -26.37 8.03
N GLN A 259 12.58 -27.00 6.95
CA GLN A 259 12.21 -26.65 5.59
C GLN A 259 11.90 -27.87 4.73
N VAL A 260 10.82 -27.79 3.96
CA VAL A 260 10.44 -28.81 2.96
C VAL A 260 9.92 -28.14 1.70
N ILE A 261 10.15 -28.76 0.54
CA ILE A 261 9.56 -28.34 -0.73
C ILE A 261 8.29 -29.17 -0.95
N LEU A 262 7.17 -28.50 -1.14
CA LEU A 262 5.94 -29.08 -1.64
C LEU A 262 5.88 -28.89 -3.15
N ARG A 263 5.86 -30.00 -3.90
CA ARG A 263 5.66 -30.04 -5.34
C ARG A 263 4.20 -30.38 -5.64
N CYS A 264 3.59 -29.66 -6.57
CA CYS A 264 2.24 -29.96 -7.04
C CYS A 264 2.23 -29.98 -8.57
N GLN A 265 1.58 -30.99 -9.14
CA GLN A 265 1.42 -31.10 -10.59
C GLN A 265 -0.04 -30.90 -10.97
N PHE A 266 -0.29 -30.10 -12.00
CA PHE A 266 -1.61 -29.96 -12.58
C PHE A 266 -1.88 -31.08 -13.59
N PRO A 267 -3.09 -31.67 -13.60
CA PRO A 267 -3.49 -32.53 -14.70
C PRO A 267 -3.47 -31.76 -16.04
N GLU A 268 -3.15 -32.45 -17.14
CA GLU A 268 -3.29 -31.89 -18.49
C GLU A 268 -4.74 -31.41 -18.72
N ASP A 269 -4.91 -30.29 -19.43
CA ASP A 269 -6.20 -29.60 -19.66
C ASP A 269 -6.91 -29.02 -18.42
N SER A 270 -6.25 -28.99 -17.25
CA SER A 270 -6.79 -28.29 -16.08
C SER A 270 -6.60 -26.79 -16.19
N TYR A 271 -7.70 -26.05 -16.18
CA TYR A 271 -7.69 -24.63 -15.87
C TYR A 271 -7.70 -24.52 -14.35
N LEU A 272 -6.54 -24.17 -13.78
CA LEU A 272 -6.44 -23.79 -12.39
C LEU A 272 -7.48 -22.72 -12.22
N THR A 273 -8.48 -22.89 -11.35
CA THR A 273 -9.41 -21.82 -10.96
C THR A 273 -9.05 -21.29 -9.56
N ARG A 274 -8.92 -22.17 -8.58
CA ARG A 274 -8.50 -21.82 -7.22
C ARG A 274 -7.58 -22.87 -6.71
N VAL A 275 -6.54 -22.50 -5.97
CA VAL A 275 -5.79 -23.45 -5.13
C VAL A 275 -6.23 -23.24 -3.69
N ILE A 276 -6.80 -24.27 -3.07
CA ILE A 276 -7.09 -24.28 -1.64
C ILE A 276 -6.07 -25.18 -0.96
N PHE A 277 -5.30 -24.60 -0.04
CA PHE A 277 -4.52 -25.36 0.92
C PHE A 277 -5.39 -25.61 2.15
N ASN A 278 -5.85 -26.83 2.35
CA ASN A 278 -6.39 -27.25 3.64
C ASN A 278 -5.19 -27.65 4.49
N LEU A 279 -4.70 -26.71 5.29
CA LEU A 279 -3.76 -26.98 6.37
C LEU A 279 -4.61 -27.40 7.57
N LEU A 280 -4.51 -28.66 7.98
CA LEU A 280 -4.80 -29.03 9.37
C LEU A 280 -3.82 -28.21 10.24
N GLU A 281 -4.32 -27.14 10.86
CA GLU A 281 -3.74 -26.45 12.02
C GLU A 281 -2.21 -26.51 12.14
N VAL A 282 -1.52 -25.84 11.21
CA VAL A 282 -0.07 -25.62 11.29
C VAL A 282 0.17 -24.13 11.55
N LEU A 283 -0.23 -23.72 12.75
CA LEU A 283 0.07 -22.43 13.35
C LEU A 283 1.06 -22.70 14.49
N ASP A 284 2.22 -22.05 14.48
CA ASP A 284 3.21 -22.20 15.55
C ASP A 284 2.87 -21.32 16.75
N GLU A 285 2.85 -21.94 17.94
CA GLU A 285 2.92 -21.51 19.35
C GLU A 285 2.42 -20.12 19.82
N GLY A 286 1.68 -19.36 19.02
CA GLY A 286 0.97 -18.16 19.45
C GLY A 286 -0.52 -18.28 19.14
N LYS A 287 -1.33 -18.66 20.13
CA LYS A 287 -2.82 -18.75 20.08
C LYS A 287 -3.45 -17.89 18.98
N LEU A 288 -3.89 -18.52 17.90
CA LEU A 288 -4.57 -17.89 16.76
C LEU A 288 -6.11 -18.01 16.83
N ASP A 289 -6.67 -18.11 18.04
CA ASP A 289 -8.12 -18.03 18.29
C ASP A 289 -8.75 -16.67 17.92
N HIS A 290 -7.96 -15.72 17.40
CA HIS A 290 -8.40 -14.33 17.15
C HIS A 290 -8.77 -14.01 15.69
N TYR A 291 -8.59 -14.93 14.74
CA TYR A 291 -8.78 -14.63 13.31
C TYR A 291 -10.06 -15.28 12.77
N LYS A 292 -11.22 -14.67 13.06
CA LYS A 292 -12.51 -15.04 12.46
C LYS A 292 -12.71 -14.30 11.15
N PHE A 293 -13.03 -15.04 10.08
CA PHE A 293 -13.57 -14.46 8.85
C PHE A 293 -14.81 -13.63 9.18
N ARG A 294 -14.84 -12.37 8.72
CA ARG A 294 -16.01 -11.51 8.84
C ARG A 294 -16.65 -11.36 7.47
N ASP A 295 -17.98 -11.39 7.43
CA ASP A 295 -18.76 -11.04 6.23
C ASP A 295 -18.68 -9.54 5.89
N SER A 296 -18.10 -8.74 6.78
CA SER A 296 -17.81 -7.34 6.58
C SER A 296 -16.54 -6.88 7.28
N LEU A 297 -15.85 -5.91 6.66
CA LEU A 297 -14.63 -5.30 7.18
C LEU A 297 -14.85 -3.79 7.29
N ILE A 298 -14.51 -3.26 8.47
CA ILE A 298 -14.51 -1.83 8.77
C ILE A 298 -13.04 -1.42 8.89
N ALA A 299 -12.64 -0.38 8.17
CA ALA A 299 -11.34 0.24 8.28
C ALA A 299 -11.51 1.67 8.81
N SER A 300 -10.96 1.96 9.98
CA SER A 300 -10.90 3.31 10.56
C SER A 300 -9.54 3.51 11.22
N PRO A 301 -8.88 4.66 11.03
CA PRO A 301 -7.69 5.02 11.80
C PRO A 301 -8.05 5.41 13.25
N PHE A 302 -9.33 5.57 13.59
CA PHE A 302 -9.80 5.90 14.93
C PHE A 302 -10.29 4.67 15.68
N LYS A 303 -10.09 4.69 17.01
CA LYS A 303 -10.29 3.52 17.87
C LYS A 303 -11.77 3.17 18.12
N ASP A 304 -12.65 4.16 18.14
CA ASP A 304 -14.04 3.96 18.58
C ASP A 304 -15.05 3.78 17.44
N THR A 305 -14.59 3.67 16.20
CA THR A 305 -15.47 3.47 15.04
C THR A 305 -16.00 2.02 14.97
N ARG A 306 -17.32 1.85 14.89
CA ARG A 306 -17.98 0.53 14.90
C ARG A 306 -19.29 0.51 14.11
N ILE A 307 -19.84 -0.67 13.86
CA ILE A 307 -21.20 -0.83 13.31
C ILE A 307 -22.17 -1.19 14.42
N GLU A 308 -23.19 -0.35 14.63
CA GLU A 308 -24.31 -0.66 15.53
C GLU A 308 -25.62 -0.33 14.82
N GLY A 309 -26.58 -1.27 14.83
CA GLY A 309 -27.90 -1.08 14.24
C GLY A 309 -27.89 -0.73 12.74
N GLY A 310 -26.90 -1.24 11.99
CA GLY A 310 -26.75 -0.94 10.55
C GLY A 310 -26.23 0.46 10.24
N LYS A 311 -25.61 1.15 11.21
CA LYS A 311 -24.95 2.45 11.03
C LYS A 311 -23.47 2.36 11.35
N ILE A 312 -22.63 3.08 10.61
CA ILE A 312 -21.26 3.39 11.06
C ILE A 312 -21.40 4.46 12.14
N ILE A 313 -21.12 4.08 13.39
CA ILE A 313 -21.02 5.03 14.50
C ILE A 313 -19.56 5.45 14.59
N ASP A 314 -19.37 6.75 14.43
CA ASP A 314 -18.10 7.40 14.62
C ASP A 314 -18.29 8.71 15.37
N TYR A 315 -17.26 9.13 16.10
CA TYR A 315 -17.27 10.40 16.81
C TYR A 315 -16.75 11.48 15.84
N ASP A 316 -17.65 12.34 15.38
CA ASP A 316 -17.41 13.40 14.39
C ASP A 316 -16.09 14.13 14.62
N ILE A 317 -15.14 13.90 13.71
CA ILE A 317 -13.99 14.77 13.53
C ILE A 317 -14.36 15.73 12.43
N ASP A 318 -14.72 16.96 12.83
CA ASP A 318 -14.74 18.06 11.88
C ASP A 318 -13.31 18.32 11.44
N ILE A 319 -13.07 18.30 10.13
CA ILE A 319 -11.75 18.61 9.60
C ILE A 319 -11.48 20.10 9.81
N PRO A 320 -10.55 20.48 10.72
CA PRO A 320 -10.40 21.86 11.11
C PRO A 320 -9.45 22.59 10.16
N LYS A 321 -9.42 23.94 10.28
CA LYS A 321 -8.34 24.80 9.75
C LYS A 321 -6.93 24.34 10.19
N SER A 322 -6.82 23.40 11.13
CA SER A 322 -5.57 22.81 11.56
C SER A 322 -4.83 22.07 10.45
N LEU A 323 -5.47 21.71 9.33
CA LEU A 323 -4.77 21.18 8.15
C LEU A 323 -4.24 22.27 7.21
N GLU A 324 -4.46 23.56 7.49
CA GLU A 324 -3.85 24.64 6.71
C GLU A 324 -2.40 24.90 7.18
N ASN A 325 -1.54 25.33 6.25
CA ASN A 325 -0.16 25.76 6.53
C ASN A 325 0.73 24.68 7.18
N LYS A 326 0.46 23.40 6.89
CA LYS A 326 1.27 22.28 7.40
C LYS A 326 2.48 22.01 6.52
N LYS A 327 3.62 21.68 7.14
CA LYS A 327 4.82 21.23 6.44
C LYS A 327 4.95 19.71 6.60
N ILE A 328 4.91 18.97 5.49
CA ILE A 328 4.94 17.51 5.47
C ILE A 328 6.14 17.03 4.69
N PHE A 329 6.93 16.14 5.28
CA PHE A 329 8.04 15.49 4.60
C PHE A 329 7.64 14.09 4.14
N PHE A 330 7.70 13.85 2.83
CA PHE A 330 7.47 12.55 2.20
C PHE A 330 8.82 11.96 1.81
N LEU A 331 9.18 10.86 2.46
CA LEU A 331 10.40 10.10 2.19
C LEU A 331 10.07 8.94 1.23
N GLY A 332 10.46 9.13 -0.03
CA GLY A 332 10.17 8.27 -1.17
C GLY A 332 8.81 8.56 -1.80
N VAL A 333 8.78 8.58 -3.13
CA VAL A 333 7.58 8.73 -3.98
C VAL A 333 7.40 7.53 -4.93
N GLY A 334 7.88 6.37 -4.51
CA GLY A 334 7.65 5.08 -5.16
C GLY A 334 6.19 4.58 -5.07
N GLY A 335 5.99 3.27 -5.00
CA GLY A 335 4.65 2.66 -5.01
C GLY A 335 3.71 3.25 -3.94
N ILE A 336 4.09 3.14 -2.67
CA ILE A 336 3.29 3.71 -1.57
C ILE A 336 3.35 5.24 -1.57
N GLY A 337 4.55 5.82 -1.72
CA GLY A 337 4.76 7.27 -1.61
C GLY A 337 3.97 8.09 -2.63
N SER A 338 3.87 7.63 -3.88
CA SER A 338 3.05 8.28 -4.92
C SER A 338 1.56 8.28 -4.57
N TRP A 339 1.04 7.18 -4.03
CA TRP A 339 -0.35 7.10 -3.58
C TRP A 339 -0.61 7.98 -2.38
N VAL A 340 0.26 7.95 -1.37
CA VAL A 340 0.04 8.72 -0.14
C VAL A 340 0.11 10.22 -0.41
N SER A 341 1.13 10.69 -1.12
CA SER A 341 1.26 12.11 -1.45
C SER A 341 0.10 12.62 -2.31
N LEU A 342 -0.39 11.81 -3.26
CA LEU A 342 -1.62 12.07 -3.99
C LEU A 342 -2.82 12.21 -3.05
N LEU A 343 -3.14 11.14 -2.30
CA LEU A 343 -4.33 11.10 -1.45
C LEU A 343 -4.32 12.21 -0.41
N PHE A 344 -3.13 12.54 0.11
CA PHE A 344 -2.93 13.61 1.08
C PHE A 344 -3.05 15.01 0.44
N SER A 345 -2.54 15.22 -0.78
CA SER A 345 -2.75 16.47 -1.55
C SER A 345 -4.23 16.72 -1.84
N LEU A 346 -4.97 15.64 -2.12
CA LEU A 346 -6.41 15.67 -2.30
C LEU A 346 -7.17 15.80 -0.98
N SER A 347 -6.51 15.91 0.19
CA SER A 347 -7.12 15.86 1.52
C SER A 347 -7.31 17.20 2.25
N ASN A 348 -7.87 18.21 1.57
CA ASN A 348 -8.25 19.52 2.13
C ASN A 348 -7.07 20.28 2.72
N THR A 349 -5.88 19.90 2.30
CA THR A 349 -4.65 20.63 2.53
C THR A 349 -4.71 21.93 1.74
N LYS A 350 -4.30 23.01 2.40
CA LYS A 350 -4.30 24.34 1.82
C LYS A 350 -3.14 25.14 2.38
N ASN A 351 -2.38 25.77 1.49
CA ASN A 351 -1.14 26.48 1.83
C ASN A 351 -0.12 25.57 2.53
N CYS A 352 -0.23 24.25 2.37
CA CYS A 352 0.73 23.32 2.95
C CYS A 352 2.01 23.31 2.13
N HIS A 353 3.12 22.96 2.77
CA HIS A 353 4.40 22.75 2.13
C HIS A 353 4.74 21.26 2.14
N PHE A 354 4.69 20.63 0.98
CA PHE A 354 5.10 19.23 0.83
C PHE A 354 6.55 19.20 0.36
N VAL A 355 7.40 18.54 1.14
CA VAL A 355 8.77 18.23 0.75
C VAL A 355 8.79 16.77 0.32
N ILE A 356 9.02 16.52 -0.96
CA ILE A 356 9.14 15.19 -1.55
C ILE A 356 10.61 14.91 -1.75
N ASP A 357 11.15 13.94 -1.03
CA ASP A 357 12.52 13.48 -1.19
C ASP A 357 12.52 12.07 -1.78
N ASP A 358 13.15 11.90 -2.94
CA ASP A 358 13.34 10.59 -3.55
C ASP A 358 14.66 10.59 -4.34
N LEU A 359 15.63 9.83 -3.82
CA LEU A 359 16.94 9.65 -4.44
C LEU A 359 16.87 8.85 -5.75
N ASP A 360 15.85 8.00 -5.92
CA ASP A 360 15.82 6.98 -6.96
C ASP A 360 15.87 7.53 -8.39
N ASP A 361 16.30 6.63 -9.27
CA ASP A 361 16.24 6.70 -10.73
C ASP A 361 14.98 7.38 -11.29
N ARG A 362 15.20 8.01 -12.46
CA ARG A 362 14.16 8.56 -13.33
C ARG A 362 12.99 7.59 -13.48
N VAL A 363 11.78 8.12 -13.62
CA VAL A 363 10.57 7.33 -13.86
C VAL A 363 10.81 6.40 -15.05
N GLU A 364 10.62 5.11 -14.82
CA GLU A 364 10.71 4.08 -15.83
C GLU A 364 9.34 3.53 -16.21
N GLU A 365 9.25 2.91 -17.38
CA GLU A 365 8.04 2.25 -17.88
C GLU A 365 7.46 1.27 -16.84
N HIS A 366 8.33 0.47 -16.20
CA HIS A 366 7.94 -0.52 -15.21
C HIS A 366 7.44 0.11 -13.88
N ASN A 367 7.55 1.42 -13.69
CA ASN A 367 7.04 2.12 -12.51
C ASN A 367 5.55 2.48 -12.65
N LEU A 368 5.09 2.73 -13.87
CA LEU A 368 3.74 3.21 -14.15
C LEU A 368 2.66 2.24 -13.69
N ASN A 369 3.01 0.95 -13.60
CA ASN A 369 2.12 -0.09 -13.12
C ASN A 369 1.78 -0.03 -11.62
N ARG A 370 2.31 0.91 -10.84
CA ARG A 370 2.02 1.02 -9.40
C ARG A 370 2.22 2.40 -8.80
N GLN A 371 2.90 3.30 -9.52
CA GLN A 371 3.21 4.64 -9.05
C GLN A 371 2.24 5.65 -9.67
N ILE A 372 1.14 5.91 -8.96
CA ILE A 372 -0.05 6.58 -9.50
C ILE A 372 0.18 8.01 -10.00
N LEU A 373 1.19 8.71 -9.48
CA LEU A 373 1.53 10.08 -9.90
C LEU A 373 2.14 10.14 -11.30
N PHE A 374 2.65 9.03 -11.83
CA PHE A 374 3.41 9.02 -13.08
C PHE A 374 2.59 8.54 -14.27
N SER A 375 2.99 8.99 -15.46
CA SER A 375 2.44 8.55 -16.76
C SER A 375 3.58 8.42 -17.76
N HIS A 376 3.28 8.04 -19.01
CA HIS A 376 4.29 8.02 -20.08
C HIS A 376 5.00 9.36 -20.28
N LYS A 377 4.33 10.49 -20.02
CA LYS A 377 4.93 11.82 -20.09
C LYS A 377 5.98 12.06 -19.00
N SER A 378 5.99 11.23 -17.97
CA SER A 378 6.91 11.30 -16.84
C SER A 378 8.17 10.48 -17.09
N ILE A 379 8.19 9.56 -18.06
CA ILE A 379 9.32 8.64 -18.30
C ILE A 379 10.60 9.43 -18.56
N GLY A 380 11.67 9.04 -17.87
CA GLY A 380 12.96 9.71 -17.94
C GLY A 380 13.04 10.98 -17.11
N ILE A 381 12.00 11.41 -16.38
CA ILE A 381 12.08 12.54 -15.44
C ILE A 381 12.40 11.99 -14.04
N PRO A 382 13.27 12.62 -13.23
CA PRO A 382 13.46 12.22 -11.83
C PRO A 382 12.14 12.13 -11.07
N LYS A 383 11.96 11.10 -10.25
CA LYS A 383 10.68 10.81 -9.59
C LYS A 383 10.19 11.96 -8.71
N ALA A 384 11.07 12.54 -7.89
CA ALA A 384 10.72 13.69 -7.05
C ALA A 384 10.23 14.89 -7.88
N ILE A 385 10.90 15.19 -9.00
CA ILE A 385 10.55 16.28 -9.92
C ILE A 385 9.21 15.99 -10.64
N ALA A 386 9.03 14.76 -11.12
CA ALA A 386 7.78 14.34 -11.76
C ALA A 386 6.60 14.40 -10.79
N ALA A 387 6.81 14.01 -9.53
CA ALA A 387 5.82 14.06 -8.47
C ALA A 387 5.45 15.49 -8.12
N LYS A 388 6.45 16.39 -8.00
CA LYS A 388 6.23 17.82 -7.81
C LYS A 388 5.29 18.39 -8.85
N LYS A 389 5.58 18.16 -10.13
CA LYS A 389 4.75 18.64 -11.24
C LYS A 389 3.31 18.13 -11.12
N ALA A 390 3.14 16.82 -10.87
CA ALA A 390 1.82 16.21 -10.73
C ALA A 390 1.02 16.78 -9.54
N LEU A 391 1.67 16.98 -8.40
CA LEU A 391 1.03 17.50 -7.18
C LEU A 391 0.66 18.98 -7.29
N GLU A 392 1.49 19.79 -7.96
CA GLU A 392 1.19 21.20 -8.27
C GLU A 392 0.01 21.35 -9.23
N GLU A 393 -0.11 20.46 -10.22
CA GLU A 393 -1.27 20.40 -11.12
C GLU A 393 -2.57 20.00 -10.37
N LEU A 394 -2.47 19.12 -9.38
CA LEU A 394 -3.62 18.62 -8.61
C LEU A 394 -4.13 19.60 -7.56
N ASN A 395 -3.22 20.22 -6.80
CA ASN A 395 -3.56 21.18 -5.77
C ASN A 395 -2.58 22.37 -5.80
N PRO A 396 -2.86 23.42 -6.61
CA PRO A 396 -1.96 24.56 -6.77
C PRO A 396 -1.87 25.44 -5.52
N HIS A 397 -2.68 25.19 -4.49
CA HIS A 397 -2.61 25.92 -3.22
C HIS A 397 -1.48 25.41 -2.31
N ASN A 398 -0.89 24.25 -2.60
CA ASN A 398 0.22 23.72 -1.82
C ASN A 398 1.56 24.06 -2.50
N LYS A 399 2.56 24.39 -1.68
CA LYS A 399 3.95 24.53 -2.13
C LYS A 399 4.57 23.14 -2.19
N ILE A 400 5.17 22.77 -3.32
CA ILE A 400 5.86 21.49 -3.47
C ILE A 400 7.36 21.72 -3.67
N THR A 401 8.18 21.09 -2.82
CA THR A 401 9.65 21.05 -2.94
C THR A 401 10.05 19.63 -3.26
N ALA A 402 10.87 19.45 -4.30
CA ALA A 402 11.40 18.15 -4.69
C ALA A 402 12.89 18.13 -4.41
N LEU A 403 13.33 17.09 -3.70
CA LEU A 403 14.71 16.81 -3.35
C LEU A 403 15.09 15.44 -3.92
N GLU A 404 16.34 15.31 -4.34
CA GLU A 404 16.90 14.11 -4.95
C GLU A 404 18.12 13.67 -4.12
N TYR A 405 17.97 13.64 -2.79
CA TYR A 405 19.08 13.51 -1.86
C TYR A 405 19.01 12.20 -1.09
N GLU A 406 20.18 11.70 -0.66
CA GLU A 406 20.26 10.47 0.10
C GLU A 406 20.08 10.78 1.60
N LEU A 407 19.10 10.14 2.25
CA LEU A 407 18.90 10.34 3.68
C LEU A 407 19.93 9.51 4.47
N GLU A 408 21.04 10.15 4.83
CA GLU A 408 22.13 9.55 5.58
C GLU A 408 22.22 9.99 7.04
N ILE A 409 23.16 9.39 7.79
CA ILE A 409 23.48 9.80 9.16
C ILE A 409 24.05 11.22 9.22
N GLY A 410 24.67 11.70 8.12
CA GLY A 410 25.15 13.08 7.99
C GLY A 410 24.02 14.10 8.17
N THR A 411 22.82 13.82 7.65
CA THR A 411 21.62 14.65 7.87
C THR A 411 21.26 14.75 9.34
N ALA A 412 21.31 13.65 10.09
CA ALA A 412 21.06 13.66 11.53
C ALA A 412 22.14 14.47 12.29
N ASN A 413 23.42 14.34 11.89
CA ASN A 413 24.51 15.12 12.48
C ASN A 413 24.33 16.62 12.25
N ASN A 414 23.92 17.02 11.05
CA ASN A 414 23.66 18.43 10.71
C ASN A 414 22.52 19.01 11.55
N ILE A 415 21.44 18.25 11.79
CA ILE A 415 20.36 18.66 12.70
C ILE A 415 20.89 18.88 14.12
N LEU A 416 21.73 17.98 14.63
CA LEU A 416 22.32 18.09 15.96
C LEU A 416 23.24 19.33 16.08
N ASN A 417 24.10 19.53 15.09
CA ASN A 417 25.04 20.65 15.05
C ASN A 417 24.37 21.98 14.70
N LYS A 418 23.09 21.96 14.30
CA LYS A 418 22.34 23.10 13.78
C LYS A 418 22.97 23.69 12.51
N GLU A 419 23.54 22.82 11.68
CA GLU A 419 24.13 23.14 10.39
C GLU A 419 23.08 22.96 9.30
N PHE A 420 22.63 24.07 8.71
CA PHE A 420 21.52 24.10 7.77
C PHE A 420 21.88 24.92 6.54
N MET A 421 21.39 24.49 5.39
CA MET A 421 21.52 25.21 4.12
C MET A 421 20.16 25.26 3.43
N THR A 422 19.79 26.41 2.87
CA THR A 422 18.56 26.48 2.06
C THR A 422 18.81 25.91 0.66
N LEU A 423 17.76 25.41 0.01
CA LEU A 423 17.88 24.92 -1.37
C LEU A 423 18.32 26.04 -2.35
N GLU A 424 17.95 27.30 -2.07
CA GLU A 424 18.37 28.46 -2.86
C GLU A 424 19.87 28.73 -2.72
N ASP A 425 20.39 28.71 -1.48
CA ASP A 425 21.81 28.88 -1.21
C ASP A 425 22.64 27.74 -1.83
N TYR A 426 22.18 26.49 -1.68
CA TYR A 426 22.78 25.33 -2.32
C TYR A 426 22.89 25.50 -3.83
N ASN A 427 21.79 25.91 -4.50
CA ASN A 427 21.79 26.10 -5.95
C ASN A 427 22.72 27.24 -6.39
N ARG A 428 22.80 28.32 -5.60
CA ARG A 428 23.74 29.42 -5.87
C ARG A 428 25.19 28.96 -5.76
N GLU A 429 25.53 28.20 -4.72
CA GLU A 429 26.88 27.68 -4.50
C GLU A 429 27.28 26.66 -5.57
N LYS A 430 26.38 25.71 -5.88
CA LYS A 430 26.58 24.70 -6.92
C LYS A 430 26.90 25.30 -8.29
N ASN A 431 26.21 26.39 -8.66
CA ASN A 431 26.44 27.08 -9.93
C ASN A 431 27.79 27.81 -10.01
N ASN A 432 28.47 28.05 -8.89
CA ASN A 432 29.78 28.69 -8.83
C ASN A 432 30.94 27.68 -8.89
N ILE A 433 30.66 26.38 -9.02
CA ILE A 433 31.67 25.33 -9.10
C ILE A 433 32.09 25.16 -10.56
N GLU A 434 33.34 25.53 -10.88
CA GLU A 434 33.93 25.23 -12.19
C GLU A 434 34.24 23.72 -12.30
N TYR A 435 33.66 23.08 -13.31
CA TYR A 435 33.85 21.66 -13.56
C TYR A 435 35.08 21.42 -14.46
N ILE A 436 35.99 20.55 -14.03
CA ILE A 436 37.09 20.06 -14.86
C ILE A 436 36.61 18.81 -15.63
N PRO A 437 36.53 18.84 -16.97
CA PRO A 437 36.08 17.71 -17.77
C PRO A 437 36.89 16.43 -17.48
N GLY A 438 36.18 15.33 -17.20
CA GLY A 438 36.80 14.03 -16.93
C GLY A 438 37.09 13.73 -15.46
N THR A 439 36.71 14.64 -14.54
CA THR A 439 36.72 14.37 -13.10
C THR A 439 35.33 13.96 -12.61
N ASN A 440 35.23 12.92 -11.77
CA ASN A 440 33.98 12.64 -11.06
C ASN A 440 33.83 13.68 -9.94
N ILE A 441 32.68 14.36 -9.89
CA ILE A 441 32.30 15.19 -8.74
C ILE A 441 32.02 14.22 -7.58
N PRO A 442 32.76 14.26 -6.45
CA PRO A 442 32.33 13.52 -5.27
C PRO A 442 30.88 13.85 -4.93
N LYS A 443 30.06 12.83 -4.62
CA LYS A 443 28.65 13.00 -4.24
C LYS A 443 28.43 14.01 -3.10
N ASN A 444 29.46 14.34 -2.32
CA ASN A 444 29.39 15.22 -1.14
C ASN A 444 30.11 16.57 -1.33
N ILE A 445 30.27 17.09 -2.55
CA ILE A 445 30.92 18.40 -2.75
C ILE A 445 30.08 19.57 -2.21
N VAL A 446 28.76 19.42 -2.03
CA VAL A 446 27.92 20.51 -1.51
C VAL A 446 26.84 19.96 -0.59
N CYS A 447 27.05 19.95 0.72
CA CYS A 447 26.05 20.06 1.80
C CYS A 447 24.57 19.57 1.57
N GLU A 448 24.30 18.51 0.80
CA GLU A 448 22.94 18.01 0.50
C GLU A 448 22.23 17.59 1.79
N ASP A 449 22.96 16.92 2.67
CA ASP A 449 22.54 16.60 4.03
C ASP A 449 22.13 17.83 4.86
N MET A 450 22.72 19.01 4.61
CA MET A 450 22.33 20.25 5.30
C MET A 450 21.04 20.83 4.72
N VAL A 451 20.78 20.61 3.43
CA VAL A 451 19.50 20.97 2.79
C VAL A 451 18.39 20.06 3.29
N LEU A 452 18.62 18.73 3.32
CA LEU A 452 17.69 17.78 3.94
C LEU A 452 17.42 18.14 5.40
N ALA A 453 18.47 18.39 6.19
CA ALA A 453 18.35 18.78 7.58
C ALA A 453 17.51 20.06 7.75
N ASN A 454 17.72 21.06 6.87
CA ASN A 454 16.97 22.29 6.88
C ASN A 454 15.48 22.07 6.57
N GLU A 455 15.17 21.20 5.61
CA GLU A 455 13.78 20.93 5.22
C GLU A 455 13.04 20.02 6.21
N MET A 456 13.75 19.16 6.95
CA MET A 456 13.13 18.24 7.90
C MET A 456 12.83 18.86 9.28
N LYS A 457 13.67 19.78 9.77
CA LYS A 457 13.69 20.21 11.19
C LYS A 457 12.39 20.82 11.75
N ASP A 458 11.54 21.36 10.89
CA ASP A 458 10.34 22.14 11.23
C ASP A 458 9.07 21.57 10.60
N CYS A 459 9.10 20.31 10.15
CA CYS A 459 7.90 19.63 9.67
C CYS A 459 6.92 19.31 10.80
N ASP A 460 5.64 19.20 10.45
CA ASP A 460 4.61 18.71 11.37
C ASP A 460 4.58 17.17 11.45
N ILE A 461 4.96 16.50 10.36
CA ILE A 461 4.93 15.04 10.27
C ILE A 461 5.87 14.52 9.18
N TYR A 462 6.46 13.36 9.42
CA TYR A 462 7.17 12.58 8.41
C TYR A 462 6.31 11.40 7.94
N ILE A 463 6.26 11.20 6.63
CA ILE A 463 5.56 10.10 5.98
C ILE A 463 6.59 9.30 5.19
N ALA A 464 6.87 8.07 5.59
CA ALA A 464 7.89 7.24 4.96
C ALA A 464 7.33 5.95 4.37
N GLY A 465 7.69 5.70 3.11
CA GLY A 465 7.48 4.42 2.44
C GLY A 465 8.67 3.89 1.63
N PRO A 466 9.95 4.18 1.94
CA PRO A 466 11.07 3.75 1.12
C PRO A 466 11.29 2.23 1.21
N ASP A 467 11.91 1.63 0.21
CA ASP A 467 12.21 0.19 0.17
C ASP A 467 13.44 -0.23 1.00
N ASN A 468 14.13 0.73 1.62
CA ASN A 468 15.31 0.54 2.44
C ASN A 468 15.00 0.67 3.94
N ILE A 469 15.32 -0.37 4.70
CA ILE A 469 15.08 -0.44 6.16
C ILE A 469 15.93 0.58 6.93
N ARG A 470 17.20 0.79 6.52
CA ARG A 470 18.10 1.77 7.14
C ARG A 470 17.58 3.20 6.98
N THR A 471 17.07 3.55 5.80
CA THR A 471 16.52 4.89 5.53
C THR A 471 15.33 5.18 6.45
N ARG A 472 14.47 4.19 6.70
CA ARG A 472 13.35 4.28 7.68
C ARG A 472 13.87 4.48 9.11
N TYR A 473 14.94 3.79 9.48
CA TYR A 473 15.59 3.98 10.79
C TYR A 473 16.13 5.40 10.95
N ILE A 474 16.89 5.91 9.98
CA ILE A 474 17.47 7.26 10.02
C ILE A 474 16.35 8.31 10.10
N CYS A 475 15.30 8.17 9.29
CA CYS A 475 14.12 9.04 9.36
C CYS A 475 13.46 9.04 10.74
N SER A 476 13.29 7.85 11.35
CA SER A 476 12.76 7.74 12.72
C SER A 476 13.68 8.38 13.76
N LEU A 477 15.00 8.29 13.58
CA LEU A 477 15.99 8.90 14.46
C LEU A 477 15.89 10.43 14.39
N ILE A 478 15.85 10.98 13.19
CA ILE A 478 15.68 12.41 12.95
C ILE A 478 14.35 12.91 13.52
N GLY A 479 13.26 12.18 13.31
CA GLY A 479 11.94 12.53 13.85
C GLY A 479 11.99 12.65 15.36
N LYS A 480 12.69 11.72 16.01
CA LYS A 480 12.91 11.79 17.45
C LYS A 480 13.74 13.00 17.89
N MET A 481 14.80 13.34 17.17
CA MET A 481 15.66 14.50 17.47
C MET A 481 14.92 15.84 17.32
N CYS A 482 14.03 15.94 16.33
CA CYS A 482 13.24 17.14 16.07
C CYS A 482 11.90 17.16 16.83
N ASN A 483 11.57 16.10 17.58
CA ASN A 483 10.24 15.88 18.16
C ASN A 483 9.09 15.89 17.12
N ILE A 484 9.32 15.25 15.98
CA ILE A 484 8.40 15.11 14.85
C ILE A 484 8.00 13.63 14.68
N PRO A 485 6.70 13.31 14.65
CA PRO A 485 6.21 11.95 14.47
C PRO A 485 6.49 11.39 13.07
N LEU A 486 6.65 10.07 13.00
CA LEU A 486 6.83 9.34 11.76
C LEU A 486 5.67 8.37 11.55
N ILE A 487 5.02 8.46 10.38
CA ILE A 487 4.13 7.42 9.88
C ILE A 487 4.83 6.62 8.79
N ASN A 488 5.17 5.39 9.13
CA ASN A 488 5.96 4.48 8.34
C ASN A 488 5.06 3.38 7.74
N ALA A 489 5.15 3.11 6.44
CA ALA A 489 4.35 2.05 5.82
C ALA A 489 5.15 1.19 4.84
N GLY A 490 4.82 -0.09 4.76
CA GLY A 490 5.43 -1.05 3.85
C GLY A 490 4.43 -2.09 3.40
N GLY A 491 4.60 -2.61 2.19
CA GLY A 491 3.71 -3.61 1.61
C GLY A 491 4.51 -4.61 0.77
N GLU A 492 4.12 -5.87 0.88
CA GLU A 492 4.70 -6.99 0.14
C GLU A 492 3.57 -7.94 -0.28
N ILE A 493 3.44 -8.19 -1.58
CA ILE A 493 2.42 -9.06 -2.16
C ILE A 493 1.02 -8.69 -1.66
N PHE A 494 0.40 -9.52 -0.80
CA PHE A 494 -0.93 -9.34 -0.25
C PHE A 494 -0.91 -8.80 1.18
N GLU A 495 0.26 -8.52 1.75
CA GLU A 495 0.40 -8.08 3.13
C GLU A 495 0.98 -6.66 3.18
N GLY A 496 0.64 -5.94 4.22
CA GLY A 496 1.27 -4.66 4.45
C GLY A 496 1.00 -4.13 5.85
N LYS A 497 1.70 -3.07 6.20
CA LYS A 497 1.70 -2.48 7.53
C LYS A 497 1.80 -0.97 7.46
N VAL A 498 1.17 -0.32 8.41
CA VAL A 498 1.29 1.10 8.72
C VAL A 498 1.60 1.23 10.21
N ASP A 499 2.67 1.95 10.53
CA ASP A 499 3.15 2.23 11.87
C ASP A 499 3.09 3.73 12.13
N LEU A 500 2.59 4.11 13.30
CA LEU A 500 2.85 5.42 13.90
C LEU A 500 3.97 5.27 14.94
N PHE A 501 4.99 6.12 14.80
CA PHE A 501 6.09 6.30 15.73
C PHE A 501 5.99 7.69 16.36
N LEU A 502 5.58 7.74 17.63
CA LEU A 502 5.65 8.97 18.41
C LEU A 502 7.07 9.18 18.98
N PRO A 503 7.64 10.39 18.91
CA PRO A 503 9.01 10.68 19.34
C PRO A 503 9.34 10.28 20.78
N ASP A 504 8.37 10.44 21.68
CA ASP A 504 8.48 10.25 23.12
C ASP A 504 8.13 8.82 23.59
N ALA A 505 7.36 8.07 22.78
CA ALA A 505 6.81 6.78 23.18
C ALA A 505 7.37 5.58 22.39
N ASP A 506 7.81 5.79 21.16
CA ASP A 506 8.17 4.71 20.23
C ASP A 506 9.66 4.73 19.83
N CYS A 507 10.18 3.56 19.48
CA CYS A 507 11.57 3.39 19.04
C CYS A 507 11.60 2.38 17.89
N TYR A 508 12.11 2.80 16.73
CA TYR A 508 12.19 1.95 15.54
C TYR A 508 12.97 0.66 15.80
N VAL A 509 14.11 0.76 16.48
CA VAL A 509 14.94 -0.42 16.82
C VAL A 509 14.26 -1.36 17.81
N CYS A 510 13.46 -0.85 18.75
CA CYS A 510 12.67 -1.73 19.62
C CYS A 510 11.61 -2.51 18.83
N ARG A 511 11.06 -1.92 17.76
CA ARG A 511 10.04 -2.56 16.93
C ARG A 511 10.64 -3.52 15.89
N TYR A 512 11.76 -3.14 15.27
CA TYR A 512 12.34 -3.84 14.12
C TYR A 512 13.68 -4.54 14.37
N GLY A 513 14.28 -4.35 15.55
CA GLY A 513 15.54 -4.97 15.95
C GLY A 513 16.79 -4.22 15.47
N GLU A 514 17.93 -4.51 16.11
CA GLU A 514 19.21 -3.81 15.92
C GLU A 514 19.75 -3.87 14.48
N LYS A 515 19.44 -4.95 13.76
CA LYS A 515 19.90 -5.13 12.37
C LYS A 515 19.44 -4.01 11.44
N SER A 516 18.29 -3.40 11.74
CA SER A 516 17.71 -2.30 10.94
C SER A 516 18.63 -1.10 10.74
N LYS A 517 19.64 -0.91 11.60
CA LYS A 517 20.62 0.18 11.48
C LYS A 517 21.61 0.00 10.35
N HIS A 518 21.92 -1.25 10.03
CA HIS A 518 22.99 -1.63 9.11
C HIS A 518 22.44 -2.29 7.84
N GLU A 519 21.13 -2.50 7.78
CA GLU A 519 20.47 -3.15 6.65
C GLU A 519 20.23 -2.14 5.52
N GLU A 520 21.22 -2.04 4.63
CA GLU A 520 21.20 -1.21 3.42
C GLU A 520 20.55 -1.93 2.23
N LYS A 521 20.08 -3.15 2.45
CA LYS A 521 19.53 -3.97 1.38
C LYS A 521 18.22 -3.35 0.87
N VAL A 522 18.24 -2.97 -0.40
CA VAL A 522 17.07 -2.48 -1.13
C VAL A 522 16.14 -3.64 -1.42
N VAL A 523 14.90 -3.58 -0.90
CA VAL A 523 13.85 -4.58 -1.16
C VAL A 523 12.82 -3.99 -2.10
N SER A 524 13.10 -4.06 -3.39
CA SER A 524 12.25 -3.47 -4.44
C SER A 524 11.72 -4.53 -5.40
N CYS A 525 10.76 -4.15 -6.26
CA CYS A 525 10.22 -5.05 -7.27
C CYS A 525 11.23 -5.43 -8.36
N THR A 526 12.34 -4.71 -8.47
CA THR A 526 13.39 -4.88 -9.49
C THR A 526 14.77 -5.14 -8.87
N GLY A 527 14.88 -5.19 -7.55
CA GLY A 527 16.14 -5.39 -6.83
C GLY A 527 16.66 -6.83 -6.86
N GLU A 528 17.79 -7.07 -6.20
CA GLU A 528 18.44 -8.38 -6.12
C GLU A 528 17.54 -9.48 -5.52
N LEU A 529 16.56 -9.09 -4.70
CA LEU A 529 15.42 -9.91 -4.30
C LEU A 529 14.13 -9.20 -4.71
N PRO A 530 13.58 -9.51 -5.90
CA PRO A 530 12.37 -8.88 -6.38
C PRO A 530 11.19 -9.31 -5.52
N THR A 531 10.58 -8.36 -4.81
CA THR A 531 9.30 -8.59 -4.14
C THR A 531 8.16 -8.18 -5.07
N LEU A 532 7.25 -9.12 -5.32
CA LEU A 532 6.02 -8.81 -6.05
C LEU A 532 5.21 -7.83 -5.20
N SER A 533 4.92 -6.66 -5.76
CA SER A 533 4.04 -5.70 -5.12
C SER A 533 2.71 -5.65 -5.87
N ILE A 534 1.63 -5.83 -5.14
CA ILE A 534 0.28 -5.81 -5.69
C ILE A 534 -0.33 -4.46 -5.37
N VAL A 535 -0.89 -3.81 -6.38
CA VAL A 535 -1.31 -2.42 -6.23
C VAL A 535 -2.58 -2.25 -5.42
N THR A 536 -3.47 -3.26 -5.37
CA THR A 536 -4.56 -3.25 -4.37
C THR A 536 -3.99 -3.19 -2.96
N THR A 537 -2.89 -3.89 -2.68
CA THR A 537 -2.22 -3.82 -1.38
C THR A 537 -1.60 -2.45 -1.18
N ILE A 538 -0.85 -1.93 -2.17
CA ILE A 538 -0.25 -0.58 -2.10
C ILE A 538 -1.32 0.49 -1.84
N SER A 539 -2.43 0.48 -2.58
CA SER A 539 -3.51 1.47 -2.44
C SER A 539 -4.20 1.39 -1.07
N ILE A 540 -4.45 0.19 -0.54
CA ILE A 540 -4.96 0.02 0.82
C ILE A 540 -3.97 0.57 1.84
N ILE A 541 -2.69 0.21 1.74
CA ILE A 541 -1.65 0.64 2.68
C ILE A 541 -1.43 2.14 2.61
N ALA A 542 -1.40 2.72 1.41
CA ALA A 542 -1.30 4.16 1.22
C ALA A 542 -2.54 4.91 1.72
N GLY A 543 -3.73 4.37 1.48
CA GLY A 543 -4.98 4.90 2.01
C GLY A 543 -4.99 4.90 3.56
N LEU A 544 -4.54 3.81 4.18
CA LEU A 544 -4.38 3.71 5.64
C LEU A 544 -3.33 4.69 6.17
N GLN A 545 -2.18 4.79 5.50
CA GLN A 545 -1.10 5.71 5.86
C GLN A 545 -1.56 7.16 5.78
N SER A 546 -2.23 7.55 4.70
CA SER A 546 -2.80 8.89 4.53
C SER A 546 -3.88 9.15 5.58
N ALA A 547 -4.77 8.18 5.82
CA ALA A 547 -5.83 8.29 6.82
C ALA A 547 -5.29 8.54 8.23
N LEU A 548 -4.27 7.79 8.63
CA LEU A 548 -3.62 7.94 9.92
C LEU A 548 -2.85 9.27 10.03
N SER A 549 -2.24 9.74 8.94
CA SER A 549 -1.50 11.01 8.89
C SER A 549 -2.41 12.21 9.10
N LEU A 550 -3.55 12.22 8.41
CA LEU A 550 -4.55 13.29 8.54
C LEU A 550 -5.20 13.26 9.93
N ALA A 551 -5.54 12.06 10.43
CA ALA A 551 -6.05 11.88 11.78
C ALA A 551 -5.10 12.46 12.86
N TYR A 552 -3.80 12.20 12.73
CA TYR A 552 -2.79 12.75 13.63
C TYR A 552 -2.74 14.28 13.59
N LEU A 553 -2.68 14.88 12.39
CA LEU A 553 -2.57 16.33 12.24
C LEU A 553 -3.82 17.09 12.72
N ILE A 554 -5.00 16.47 12.61
CA ILE A 554 -6.26 17.04 13.08
C ILE A 554 -6.34 17.03 14.61
N SER A 555 -5.82 15.99 15.27
CA SER A 555 -5.90 15.85 16.73
C SER A 555 -4.60 15.30 17.33
N PRO A 556 -3.51 16.09 17.35
CA PRO A 556 -2.22 15.65 17.87
C PRO A 556 -2.29 15.26 19.36
N ASP A 557 -3.04 16.02 20.16
CA ASP A 557 -3.20 15.78 21.61
C ASP A 557 -3.96 14.49 21.94
N ASN A 558 -4.71 13.94 20.97
CA ASN A 558 -5.41 12.66 21.09
C ASN A 558 -4.61 11.52 20.45
N SER A 559 -3.30 11.67 20.20
CA SER A 559 -2.48 10.64 19.56
C SER A 559 -2.49 9.30 20.30
N ASP A 560 -2.68 9.31 21.62
CA ASP A 560 -2.86 8.09 22.44
C ASP A 560 -4.11 7.27 22.08
N SER A 561 -5.10 7.90 21.44
CA SER A 561 -6.32 7.26 20.94
C SER A 561 -6.19 6.72 19.51
N LEU A 562 -5.13 7.10 18.79
CA LEU A 562 -4.87 6.64 17.42
C LEU A 562 -4.21 5.26 17.43
N HIS A 563 -4.47 4.49 16.37
CA HIS A 563 -3.85 3.17 16.22
C HIS A 563 -2.35 3.32 15.90
N HIS A 564 -1.49 2.87 16.82
CA HIS A 564 -0.03 2.90 16.63
C HIS A 564 0.49 1.92 15.57
N PHE A 565 -0.34 0.94 15.21
CA PHE A 565 0.01 -0.16 14.34
C PHE A 565 -1.25 -0.68 13.67
N MET A 566 -1.22 -0.77 12.34
CA MET A 566 -2.24 -1.39 11.52
C MET A 566 -1.57 -2.35 10.54
N GLN A 567 -2.01 -3.60 10.50
CA GLN A 567 -1.52 -4.60 9.56
C GLN A 567 -2.65 -5.14 8.70
N TYR A 568 -2.42 -5.25 7.41
CA TYR A 568 -3.33 -5.79 6.43
C TYR A 568 -2.85 -7.15 5.94
N TYR A 569 -3.79 -8.10 5.87
CA TYR A 569 -3.59 -9.42 5.28
C TYR A 569 -4.60 -9.64 4.16
N GLY A 570 -4.14 -9.75 2.91
CA GLY A 570 -5.01 -9.86 1.73
C GLY A 570 -5.61 -11.25 1.54
N ARG A 571 -4.93 -12.32 2.00
CA ARG A 571 -5.48 -13.69 1.93
C ARG A 571 -6.70 -13.90 2.83
N TYR A 572 -6.79 -13.12 3.90
CA TYR A 572 -7.88 -13.12 4.87
C TYR A 572 -8.16 -11.66 5.17
N GLN A 573 -8.96 -10.96 4.35
CA GLN A 573 -9.22 -9.53 4.47
C GLN A 573 -9.39 -9.11 5.94
N MET A 574 -8.29 -8.71 6.56
CA MET A 574 -8.21 -8.47 7.99
C MET A 574 -7.25 -7.35 8.24
N LEU A 575 -7.73 -6.41 9.04
CA LEU A 575 -6.91 -5.39 9.66
C LEU A 575 -6.67 -5.82 11.11
N ALA A 576 -5.39 -5.96 11.47
CA ALA A 576 -4.98 -6.21 12.84
C ALA A 576 -4.43 -4.92 13.45
N THR A 577 -4.78 -4.64 14.71
CA THR A 577 -4.34 -3.48 15.48
C THR A 577 -3.76 -3.90 16.83
N CYS A 578 -2.71 -3.24 17.31
CA CYS A 578 -2.23 -3.44 18.69
C CYS A 578 -2.77 -2.35 19.63
N HIS A 579 -3.45 -2.73 20.71
CA HIS A 579 -3.94 -1.78 21.72
C HIS A 579 -2.87 -1.51 22.79
N GLY A 580 -2.60 -0.24 23.07
CA GLY A 580 -1.40 0.30 23.72
C GLY A 580 -1.09 -0.06 25.19
N LYS A 581 -1.69 -1.08 25.81
CA LYS A 581 -1.27 -1.58 27.14
C LYS A 581 -0.87 -3.06 27.04
N GLY A 582 0.42 -3.35 27.28
CA GLY A 582 0.98 -4.72 27.24
C GLY A 582 1.46 -5.19 25.85
N CYS A 583 1.41 -4.34 24.83
CA CYS A 583 1.96 -4.65 23.51
C CYS A 583 3.49 -4.82 23.61
N LYS A 584 4.02 -6.01 23.24
CA LYS A 584 5.48 -6.29 23.21
C LYS A 584 6.27 -5.33 22.29
N HIS A 585 5.58 -4.57 21.44
CA HIS A 585 6.13 -3.57 20.52
C HIS A 585 6.31 -2.17 21.15
N LYS A 586 5.87 -1.93 22.40
CA LYS A 586 6.16 -0.70 23.14
C LYS A 586 7.10 -0.97 24.31
N LYS A 587 8.12 -0.10 24.41
CA LYS A 587 9.08 0.08 25.52
C LYS A 587 9.88 -1.14 25.96
N LYS A 588 11.21 -1.06 25.73
CA LYS A 588 12.20 -1.51 26.72
C LYS A 588 12.68 -0.27 27.45
N PRO A 589 12.33 -0.05 28.74
CA PRO A 589 12.77 1.11 29.52
C PRO A 589 14.29 1.30 29.55
N SER A 590 15.04 0.22 29.33
CA SER A 590 16.50 0.16 29.28
C SER A 590 17.10 0.41 27.89
N CYS A 591 16.31 0.73 26.87
CA CYS A 591 16.84 0.90 25.52
C CYS A 591 17.61 2.23 25.43
N PRO A 592 18.93 2.24 25.23
CA PRO A 592 19.70 3.48 25.07
C PRO A 592 19.30 4.24 23.79
N GLN A 593 18.64 3.55 22.86
CA GLN A 593 18.14 4.11 21.60
C GLN A 593 16.69 4.59 21.71
N HIS A 594 16.11 4.57 22.92
CA HIS A 594 14.90 5.33 23.25
C HIS A 594 15.17 6.83 23.40
N LEU A 595 16.40 7.31 23.21
CA LEU A 595 16.87 8.71 23.36
C LEU A 595 15.85 9.62 24.09
N ASN A 596 15.82 9.48 25.43
CA ASN A 596 15.27 10.48 26.31
C ASN A 596 16.25 11.66 26.30
N LEU A 597 15.98 12.68 25.50
CA LEU A 597 16.73 13.93 25.56
C LEU A 597 16.24 14.71 26.77
N SER A 598 17.07 14.84 27.80
CA SER A 598 16.96 15.94 28.77
C SER A 598 17.65 17.18 28.18
N ASP A 599 17.25 18.38 28.62
CA ASP A 599 17.69 19.68 28.06
C ASP A 599 19.21 19.96 28.07
N ILE A 600 20.05 19.07 28.61
CA ILE A 600 21.47 19.37 28.88
C ILE A 600 22.47 18.36 28.29
N GLU A 601 22.07 17.16 27.85
CA GLU A 601 23.06 16.15 27.44
C GLU A 601 22.69 15.39 26.17
N ASN A 602 23.16 15.87 25.02
CA ASN A 602 23.30 15.03 23.84
C ASN A 602 24.53 15.42 23.00
N PRO A 603 25.56 14.58 23.02
CA PRO A 603 26.34 14.34 21.83
C PRO A 603 26.45 12.82 21.60
N PHE A 604 25.98 12.32 20.46
CA PHE A 604 26.04 10.91 20.07
C PHE A 604 27.41 10.27 20.36
N LYS A 605 27.48 9.36 21.34
CA LYS A 605 28.47 8.27 21.32
C LYS A 605 27.84 7.05 20.66
N PHE A 606 27.85 7.06 19.33
CA PHE A 606 27.66 5.85 18.53
C PHE A 606 28.76 5.81 17.47
N PHE A 607 29.91 5.27 17.88
CA PHE A 607 30.82 4.44 17.10
C PHE A 607 31.46 3.46 18.08
#